data_AF-A0A6J7SNZ5-F1
#
_entry.id   AF-A0A6J7SNZ5-F1
#
_cell.length_a   1.000
_cell.length_b   1.000
_cell.length_c   1.000
_cell.angle_alpha   90.00
_cell.angle_beta   90.00
_cell.angle_gamma   90.00
#
_symmetry.space_group_name_H-M   'P 1'
#
loop_
_entity.id
_entity.type
_entity.pdbx_description
1 polymer ?
#
loop_
_entity_poly.entity_id
_entity_poly.type
_entity_poly.pdbx_seq_one_letter_code
_entity_poly.pdbx_strand_id
1 'polypeptide(L)'
;MTDLFIGVVSHEGSRFALNQGENGLAFTLQRALSASGVSSEVSVNTRNDWTPALLNITPGVALASARASLAFEQTWQRYLDEETPSPFFTRARKYWEFRARRWALGLKSKKKAFGVSSVTAVQRLANIELSHVNLWQQGVASEARWVLILEDDGGCTDIDDLAAGLVGLLSSTDFVGEGGVGRRYANVSASFESHQLGVNHLLSSTPLEWAGSVDRSIQASSRPITNTVCAILYNTELLALILGKFADMAFSPVIPIDFKLNAALIALFRQGQLGDGDCLQVQPAPIVQMSMHEMG
;
A
#
# COMPACT_ATOMS: atom_id res chain seq x y z
N MET A 1 15.27 -21.92 -2.85
CA MET A 1 14.59 -20.85 -3.59
C MET A 1 13.78 -20.10 -2.55
N THR A 2 13.85 -18.76 -2.52
CA THR A 2 13.15 -17.96 -1.50
C THR A 2 11.65 -17.99 -1.81
N ASP A 3 10.81 -18.27 -0.82
CA ASP A 3 9.36 -18.27 -1.01
C ASP A 3 8.78 -16.87 -0.83
N LEU A 4 9.28 -16.13 0.17
CA LEU A 4 8.81 -14.80 0.54
C LEU A 4 9.97 -13.82 0.79
N PHE A 5 9.93 -12.66 0.15
CA PHE A 5 10.76 -11.50 0.55
C PHE A 5 9.93 -10.57 1.43
N ILE A 6 10.50 -10.10 2.54
CA ILE A 6 9.88 -9.16 3.48
C ILE A 6 10.68 -7.86 3.49
N GLY A 7 10.13 -6.79 2.92
CA GLY A 7 10.73 -5.45 2.93
C GLY A 7 10.12 -4.57 4.02
N VAL A 8 10.93 -3.81 4.74
CA VAL A 8 10.48 -2.81 5.73
C VAL A 8 10.89 -1.40 5.30
N VAL A 9 9.90 -0.55 5.02
CA VAL A 9 10.06 0.88 4.76
C VAL A 9 10.16 1.61 6.08
N SER A 10 11.29 2.27 6.32
CA SER A 10 11.52 3.02 7.56
C SER A 10 12.40 4.25 7.32
N HIS A 11 12.76 4.94 8.40
CA HIS A 11 13.75 6.01 8.39
C HIS A 11 14.55 6.03 9.70
N GLU A 12 15.80 6.48 9.65
CA GLU A 12 16.73 6.47 10.80
C GLU A 12 16.17 7.12 12.08
N GLY A 13 15.38 8.19 11.93
CA GLY A 13 14.74 8.90 13.05
C GLY A 13 13.34 8.41 13.43
N SER A 14 12.94 7.19 13.04
CA SER A 14 11.59 6.70 13.29
C SER A 14 11.33 6.50 14.78
N ARG A 15 10.12 6.87 15.22
CA ARG A 15 9.66 6.52 16.58
C ARG A 15 9.43 5.03 16.76
N PHE A 16 9.39 4.26 15.67
CA PHE A 16 9.19 2.82 15.65
C PHE A 16 10.51 2.06 15.36
N ALA A 17 11.65 2.57 15.86
CA ALA A 17 12.96 1.98 15.61
C ALA A 17 13.09 0.49 15.98
N LEU A 18 12.25 -0.01 16.92
CA LEU A 18 12.19 -1.44 17.25
C LEU A 18 11.88 -2.30 16.01
N ASN A 19 11.03 -1.81 15.12
CA ASN A 19 10.63 -2.52 13.90
C ASN A 19 11.73 -2.56 12.81
N GLN A 20 12.85 -1.87 13.03
CA GLN A 20 14.01 -1.91 12.12
C GLN A 20 14.99 -3.05 12.45
N GLY A 21 14.87 -3.69 13.62
CA GLY A 21 15.82 -4.69 14.10
C GLY A 21 15.22 -6.09 14.27
N GLU A 22 16.00 -7.01 14.84
CA GLU A 22 15.66 -8.44 14.97
C GLU A 22 14.41 -8.75 15.82
N ASN A 23 13.98 -7.78 16.64
CA ASN A 23 12.77 -7.84 17.45
C ASN A 23 11.55 -7.22 16.76
N GLY A 24 11.73 -6.64 15.58
CA GLY A 24 10.68 -6.06 14.77
C GLY A 24 9.81 -7.11 14.08
N LEU A 25 8.63 -6.67 13.63
CA LEU A 25 7.63 -7.52 12.98
C LEU A 25 8.20 -8.40 11.84
N ALA A 26 9.06 -7.85 10.98
CA ALA A 26 9.59 -8.59 9.84
C ALA A 26 10.46 -9.78 10.26
N PHE A 27 11.35 -9.59 11.24
CA PHE A 27 12.26 -10.64 11.70
C PHE A 27 11.55 -11.66 12.61
N THR A 28 10.57 -11.23 13.42
CA THR A 28 9.74 -12.17 14.19
C THR A 28 8.91 -13.03 13.25
N LEU A 29 8.33 -12.44 12.21
CA LEU A 29 7.57 -13.16 11.19
C LEU A 29 8.45 -14.13 10.39
N GLN A 30 9.65 -13.71 9.97
CA GLN A 30 10.61 -14.59 9.28
C GLN A 30 10.91 -15.85 10.09
N ARG A 31 11.12 -15.71 11.41
CA ARG A 31 11.37 -16.86 12.30
C ARG A 31 10.16 -17.80 12.39
N ALA A 32 8.96 -17.26 12.54
CA ALA A 32 7.73 -18.05 12.58
C ALA A 32 7.49 -18.78 11.26
N LEU A 33 7.66 -18.11 10.11
CA LEU A 33 7.57 -18.71 8.79
C LEU A 33 8.61 -19.82 8.56
N SER A 34 9.84 -19.61 9.03
CA SER A 34 10.90 -20.62 8.93
C SER A 34 10.55 -21.88 9.73
N ALA A 35 9.90 -21.75 10.89
CA ALA A 35 9.42 -22.89 11.67
C ALA A 35 8.32 -23.70 10.94
N SER A 36 7.59 -23.05 10.03
CA SER A 36 6.61 -23.68 9.13
C SER A 36 7.19 -24.14 7.79
N GLY A 37 8.52 -24.05 7.61
CA GLY A 37 9.21 -24.50 6.40
C GLY A 37 9.18 -23.53 5.22
N VAL A 38 8.73 -22.28 5.42
CA VAL A 38 8.73 -21.23 4.38
C VAL A 38 10.06 -20.47 4.42
N SER A 39 10.79 -20.50 3.30
CA SER A 39 12.05 -19.76 3.18
C SER A 39 11.76 -18.28 2.96
N SER A 40 12.34 -17.41 3.78
CA SER A 40 12.14 -15.97 3.65
C SER A 40 13.40 -15.14 3.86
N GLU A 41 13.49 -14.03 3.11
CA GLU A 41 14.53 -13.02 3.20
C GLU A 41 13.93 -11.72 3.76
N VAL A 42 14.69 -11.00 4.59
CA VAL A 42 14.25 -9.72 5.17
C VAL A 42 15.22 -8.61 4.75
N SER A 43 14.68 -7.49 4.32
CA SER A 43 15.43 -6.26 4.04
C SER A 43 14.77 -5.05 4.68
N VAL A 44 15.56 -4.21 5.34
CA VAL A 44 15.08 -2.98 5.98
C VAL A 44 15.74 -1.80 5.28
N ASN A 45 14.92 -0.87 4.77
CA ASN A 45 15.43 0.35 4.16
C ASN A 45 15.11 1.57 5.03
N THR A 46 16.15 2.11 5.67
CA THR A 46 16.11 3.34 6.49
C THR A 46 16.70 4.56 5.78
N ARG A 47 17.10 4.42 4.51
CA ARG A 47 17.84 5.45 3.78
C ARG A 47 16.98 6.66 3.43
N ASN A 48 17.61 7.82 3.44
CA ASN A 48 17.06 9.05 2.90
C ASN A 48 17.63 9.27 1.49
N ASP A 49 17.04 8.61 0.50
CA ASP A 49 17.56 8.61 -0.88
C ASP A 49 17.21 9.89 -1.67
N TRP A 50 16.31 10.74 -1.17
CA TRP A 50 16.04 12.02 -1.81
C TRP A 50 17.26 12.94 -1.74
N THR A 51 17.57 13.55 -2.89
CA THR A 51 18.55 14.63 -2.99
C THR A 51 17.98 15.81 -3.77
N PRO A 52 18.47 17.04 -3.55
CA PRO A 52 18.09 18.20 -4.37
C PRO A 52 18.39 18.03 -5.87
N ALA A 53 19.35 17.17 -6.23
CA ALA A 53 19.67 16.83 -7.61
C ALA A 53 18.58 15.97 -8.26
N LEU A 54 17.95 15.07 -7.49
CA LEU A 54 16.82 14.26 -7.96
C LEU A 54 15.57 15.11 -8.13
N LEU A 55 15.24 15.93 -7.13
CA LEU A 55 14.11 16.85 -7.19
C LEU A 55 14.35 18.04 -6.26
N ASN A 56 14.51 19.23 -6.85
CA ASN A 56 14.58 20.46 -6.07
C ASN A 56 13.18 20.87 -5.57
N ILE A 57 12.86 20.50 -4.32
CA ILE A 57 11.55 20.72 -3.71
C ILE A 57 11.41 22.20 -3.28
N THR A 58 10.90 23.02 -4.18
CA THR A 58 10.55 24.42 -3.91
C THR A 58 9.12 24.54 -3.35
N PRO A 59 8.73 25.69 -2.77
CA PRO A 59 7.33 25.93 -2.40
C PRO A 59 6.35 25.76 -3.58
N GLY A 60 6.79 26.03 -4.82
CA GLY A 60 6.01 25.79 -6.03
C GLY A 60 5.75 24.30 -6.26
N VAL A 61 6.78 23.47 -6.08
CA VAL A 61 6.66 21.99 -6.15
C VAL A 61 5.75 21.48 -5.05
N ALA A 62 5.86 22.00 -3.83
CA ALA A 62 5.00 21.61 -2.72
C ALA A 62 3.52 21.95 -2.98
N LEU A 63 3.24 23.12 -3.58
CA LEU A 63 1.88 23.49 -3.99
C LEU A 63 1.36 22.62 -5.14
N ALA A 64 2.20 22.30 -6.13
CA ALA A 64 1.83 21.41 -7.23
C ALA A 64 1.52 20.00 -6.73
N SER A 65 2.32 19.49 -5.79
CA SER A 65 2.15 18.23 -5.06
C SER A 65 0.80 18.16 -4.34
N ALA A 66 0.49 19.16 -3.50
CA ALA A 66 -0.79 19.23 -2.81
C ALA A 66 -2.01 19.30 -3.77
N ARG A 67 -1.86 20.00 -4.90
CA ARG A 67 -2.92 20.04 -5.94
C ARG A 67 -3.08 18.70 -6.65
N ALA A 68 -1.98 18.01 -6.92
CA ALA A 68 -2.00 16.69 -7.55
C ALA A 68 -2.62 15.63 -6.63
N SER A 69 -2.33 15.65 -5.32
CA SER A 69 -3.00 14.77 -4.35
C SER A 69 -4.51 14.96 -4.36
N LEU A 70 -4.98 16.22 -4.29
CA LEU A 70 -6.42 16.50 -4.39
C LEU A 70 -7.02 16.03 -5.72
N ALA A 71 -6.33 16.25 -6.84
CA ALA A 71 -6.81 15.80 -8.15
C ALA A 71 -6.88 14.27 -8.25
N PHE A 72 -5.96 13.57 -7.59
CA PHE A 72 -6.00 12.12 -7.51
C PHE A 72 -7.19 11.62 -6.68
N GLU A 73 -7.53 12.24 -5.54
CA GLU A 73 -8.73 11.88 -4.76
C GLU A 73 -9.99 11.85 -5.63
N GLN A 74 -10.15 12.80 -6.55
CA GLN A 74 -11.28 12.79 -7.49
C GLN A 74 -11.23 11.66 -8.52
N THR A 75 -10.02 11.29 -8.95
CA THR A 75 -9.81 10.20 -9.89
C THR A 75 -10.11 8.88 -9.23
N TRP A 76 -9.62 8.69 -8.00
CA TRP A 76 -9.91 7.57 -7.13
C TRP A 76 -11.42 7.43 -6.88
N GLN A 77 -12.08 8.49 -6.45
CA GLN A 77 -13.52 8.44 -6.19
C GLN A 77 -14.33 8.06 -7.43
N ARG A 78 -14.00 8.65 -8.59
CA ARG A 78 -14.66 8.27 -9.86
C ARG A 78 -14.45 6.80 -10.17
N TYR A 79 -13.22 6.30 -10.02
CA TYR A 79 -12.89 4.90 -10.23
C TYR A 79 -13.70 3.97 -9.30
N LEU A 80 -13.88 4.32 -8.03
CA LEU A 80 -14.71 3.51 -7.12
C LEU A 80 -16.21 3.52 -7.47
N ASP A 81 -16.71 4.62 -8.07
CA ASP A 81 -18.12 4.82 -8.42
C ASP A 81 -18.48 4.35 -9.86
N GLU A 82 -17.54 3.82 -10.66
CA GLU A 82 -17.78 3.52 -12.09
C GLU A 82 -18.91 2.48 -12.32
N GLU A 83 -19.01 1.45 -11.46
CA GLU A 83 -20.04 0.40 -11.57
C GLU A 83 -21.36 0.75 -10.89
N THR A 84 -21.30 1.43 -9.75
CA THR A 84 -22.47 1.83 -8.98
C THR A 84 -22.45 3.34 -8.77
N PRO A 85 -22.95 4.12 -9.75
CA PRO A 85 -22.84 5.55 -9.70
C PRO A 85 -23.56 6.10 -8.47
N SER A 86 -22.82 6.76 -7.59
CA SER A 86 -23.38 7.52 -6.46
C SER A 86 -24.60 8.36 -6.89
N PRO A 87 -25.63 8.58 -6.05
CA PRO A 87 -26.75 9.47 -6.39
C PRO A 87 -26.27 10.86 -6.83
N PHE A 88 -27.04 11.54 -7.70
CA PHE A 88 -26.66 12.85 -8.25
C PHE A 88 -26.29 13.87 -7.16
N PHE A 89 -27.09 13.96 -6.09
CA PHE A 89 -26.84 14.86 -4.97
C PHE A 89 -25.52 14.56 -4.24
N THR A 90 -25.17 13.28 -4.09
CA THR A 90 -23.90 12.84 -3.50
C THR A 90 -22.72 13.26 -4.37
N ARG A 91 -22.82 13.10 -5.70
CA ARG A 91 -21.79 13.56 -6.65
C ARG A 91 -21.63 15.08 -6.62
N ALA A 92 -22.74 15.82 -6.61
CA ALA A 92 -22.73 17.28 -6.52
C ALA A 92 -22.07 17.76 -5.22
N ARG A 93 -22.39 17.14 -4.08
CA ARG A 93 -21.77 17.46 -2.78
C ARG A 93 -20.26 17.21 -2.80
N LYS A 94 -19.82 16.02 -3.22
CA LYS A 94 -18.39 15.66 -3.34
C LYS A 94 -17.64 16.64 -4.26
N TYR A 95 -18.25 17.06 -5.36
CA TYR A 95 -17.69 18.05 -6.26
C TYR A 95 -17.50 19.43 -5.60
N TRP A 96 -18.50 19.91 -4.86
CA TRP A 96 -18.38 21.17 -4.11
C TRP A 96 -17.36 21.10 -2.97
N GLU A 97 -17.31 19.99 -2.23
CA GLU A 97 -16.29 19.73 -1.20
C GLU A 97 -14.88 19.81 -1.79
N PHE A 98 -14.64 19.17 -2.94
CA PHE A 98 -13.37 19.29 -3.65
C PHE A 98 -13.05 20.74 -4.04
N ARG A 99 -14.02 21.47 -4.62
CA ARG A 99 -13.81 22.88 -5.00
C ARG A 99 -13.49 23.76 -3.80
N ALA A 100 -14.16 23.54 -2.67
CA ALA A 100 -13.89 24.23 -1.42
C ALA A 100 -12.48 23.91 -0.89
N ARG A 101 -12.07 22.63 -0.85
CA ARG A 101 -10.72 22.21 -0.45
C ARG A 101 -9.64 22.82 -1.35
N ARG A 102 -9.84 22.81 -2.66
CA ARG A 102 -8.93 23.41 -3.65
C ARG A 102 -8.79 24.92 -3.44
N TRP A 103 -9.90 25.63 -3.16
CA TRP A 103 -9.87 27.06 -2.85
C TRP A 103 -9.15 27.35 -1.52
N ALA A 104 -9.47 26.58 -0.47
CA ALA A 104 -8.82 26.68 0.84
C ALA A 104 -7.31 26.44 0.75
N LEU A 105 -6.86 25.48 -0.07
CA LEU A 105 -5.44 25.25 -0.33
C LEU A 105 -4.79 26.48 -0.97
N GLY A 106 -5.44 27.11 -1.95
CA GLY A 106 -4.95 28.34 -2.58
C GLY A 106 -4.84 29.54 -1.62
N LEU A 107 -5.67 29.59 -0.57
CA LEU A 107 -5.55 30.58 0.50
C LEU A 107 -4.42 30.24 1.47
N LYS A 108 -4.32 28.97 1.90
CA LYS A 108 -3.28 28.49 2.80
C LYS A 108 -1.88 28.63 2.20
N SER A 109 -1.75 28.41 0.88
CA SER A 109 -0.47 28.50 0.19
C SER A 109 0.15 29.89 0.15
N LYS A 110 -0.63 30.94 0.44
CA LYS A 110 -0.12 32.32 0.55
C LYS A 110 0.60 32.59 1.88
N LYS A 111 0.49 31.70 2.87
CA LYS A 111 1.13 31.85 4.18
C LYS A 111 2.58 31.36 4.13
N LYS A 112 3.53 32.13 4.67
CA LYS A 112 4.96 31.74 4.72
C LYS A 112 5.19 30.39 5.43
N ALA A 113 4.43 30.11 6.48
CA ALA A 113 4.47 28.84 7.21
C ALA A 113 4.14 27.61 6.34
N PHE A 114 3.29 27.78 5.31
CA PHE A 114 2.98 26.71 4.36
C PHE A 114 4.22 26.30 3.56
N GLY A 115 5.08 27.25 3.19
CA GLY A 115 6.27 26.96 2.39
C GLY A 115 7.21 25.97 3.10
N VAL A 116 7.56 26.23 4.36
CA VAL A 116 8.53 25.40 5.09
C VAL A 116 7.95 24.01 5.42
N SER A 117 6.76 23.95 6.03
CA SER A 117 6.17 22.67 6.43
C SER A 117 5.81 21.78 5.22
N SER A 118 5.35 22.37 4.12
CA SER A 118 4.98 21.61 2.93
C SER A 118 6.19 21.09 2.18
N VAL A 119 7.32 21.81 2.17
CA VAL A 119 8.57 21.31 1.57
C VAL A 119 9.07 20.07 2.31
N THR A 120 9.11 20.12 3.65
CA THR A 120 9.49 18.95 4.47
C THR A 120 8.51 17.79 4.29
N ALA A 121 7.20 18.06 4.22
CA ALA A 121 6.21 17.02 3.95
C ALA A 121 6.44 16.35 2.59
N VAL A 122 6.67 17.14 1.53
CA VAL A 122 6.96 16.61 0.18
C VAL A 122 8.28 15.82 0.15
N GLN A 123 9.31 16.27 0.87
CA GLN A 123 10.57 15.54 1.00
C GLN A 123 10.34 14.18 1.67
N ARG A 124 9.53 14.14 2.74
CA ARG A 124 9.18 12.88 3.40
C ARG A 124 8.44 11.93 2.44
N LEU A 125 7.46 12.44 1.68
CA LEU A 125 6.75 11.62 0.68
C LEU A 125 7.70 11.07 -0.39
N ALA A 126 8.64 11.89 -0.87
CA ALA A 126 9.65 11.48 -1.84
C ALA A 126 10.55 10.35 -1.30
N ASN A 127 11.03 10.48 -0.05
CA ASN A 127 11.82 9.43 0.59
C ASN A 127 11.03 8.12 0.78
N ILE A 128 9.77 8.20 1.19
CA ILE A 128 8.90 7.02 1.34
C ILE A 128 8.75 6.32 -0.01
N GLU A 129 8.42 7.04 -1.08
CA GLU A 129 8.29 6.48 -2.42
C GLU A 129 9.58 5.80 -2.89
N LEU A 130 10.74 6.45 -2.73
CA LEU A 130 12.03 5.88 -3.11
C LEU A 130 12.35 4.61 -2.31
N SER A 131 12.01 4.59 -1.02
CA SER A 131 12.20 3.42 -0.16
C SER A 131 11.34 2.23 -0.61
N HIS A 132 10.06 2.47 -0.93
CA HIS A 132 9.18 1.46 -1.52
C HIS A 132 9.73 0.93 -2.85
N VAL A 133 10.08 1.81 -3.79
CA VAL A 133 10.62 1.41 -5.10
C VAL A 133 11.90 0.58 -4.93
N ASN A 134 12.78 0.98 -4.01
CA ASN A 134 14.01 0.24 -3.74
C ASN A 134 13.73 -1.17 -3.18
N LEU A 135 12.80 -1.31 -2.24
CA LEU A 135 12.44 -2.63 -1.69
C LEU A 135 11.67 -3.48 -2.69
N TRP A 136 10.85 -2.89 -3.55
CA TRP A 136 10.21 -3.61 -4.65
C TRP A 136 11.22 -4.16 -5.64
N GLN A 137 12.24 -3.38 -5.99
CA GLN A 137 13.34 -3.84 -6.84
C GLN A 137 14.12 -5.00 -6.20
N GLN A 138 14.42 -4.91 -4.91
CA GLN A 138 15.07 -5.99 -4.16
C GLN A 138 14.20 -7.24 -4.12
N GLY A 139 12.90 -7.11 -3.85
CA GLY A 139 11.95 -8.22 -3.81
C GLY A 139 11.80 -8.92 -5.17
N VAL A 140 11.85 -8.17 -6.28
CA VAL A 140 11.89 -8.77 -7.63
C VAL A 140 13.23 -9.45 -7.90
N ALA A 141 14.34 -8.85 -7.47
CA ALA A 141 15.69 -9.38 -7.70
C ALA A 141 16.03 -10.61 -6.83
N SER A 142 15.33 -10.83 -5.72
CA SER A 142 15.53 -11.99 -4.85
C SER A 142 14.94 -13.29 -5.43
N GLU A 143 14.22 -13.19 -6.56
CA GLU A 143 13.49 -14.30 -7.19
C GLU A 143 12.47 -14.95 -6.24
N ALA A 144 12.10 -14.26 -5.15
CA ALA A 144 11.05 -14.71 -4.26
C ALA A 144 9.73 -14.80 -5.03
N ARG A 145 8.91 -15.79 -4.71
CA ARG A 145 7.60 -15.94 -5.35
C ARG A 145 6.63 -14.82 -4.94
N TRP A 146 6.72 -14.42 -3.69
CA TRP A 146 5.90 -13.38 -3.09
C TRP A 146 6.77 -12.35 -2.39
N VAL A 147 6.25 -11.12 -2.32
CA VAL A 147 6.91 -9.97 -1.70
C VAL A 147 5.94 -9.31 -0.74
N LEU A 148 6.22 -9.33 0.56
CA LEU A 148 5.50 -8.58 1.58
C LEU A 148 6.25 -7.28 1.85
N ILE A 149 5.58 -6.14 1.67
CA ILE A 149 6.14 -4.84 2.06
C ILE A 149 5.40 -4.33 3.28
N LEU A 150 6.18 -3.99 4.31
CA LEU A 150 5.75 -3.45 5.58
C LEU A 150 6.23 -1.99 5.72
N GLU A 151 5.43 -1.14 6.36
CA GLU A 151 5.93 0.10 6.97
C GLU A 151 6.37 -0.17 8.41
N ASP A 152 7.30 0.66 8.92
CA ASP A 152 7.86 0.50 10.26
C ASP A 152 6.86 0.76 11.39
N ASP A 153 5.68 1.27 11.09
CA ASP A 153 4.58 1.46 12.03
C ASP A 153 3.59 0.29 12.04
N GLY A 154 3.86 -0.79 11.28
CA GLY A 154 3.10 -2.03 11.34
C GLY A 154 3.38 -2.84 12.61
N GLY A 155 2.32 -3.28 13.29
CA GLY A 155 2.38 -4.14 14.47
C GLY A 155 1.48 -5.37 14.32
N CYS A 156 1.80 -6.45 15.04
CA CYS A 156 0.98 -7.65 15.10
C CYS A 156 1.02 -8.20 16.53
N THR A 157 -0.14 -8.54 17.08
CA THR A 157 -0.28 -9.06 18.45
C THR A 157 -0.12 -10.58 18.54
N ASP A 158 -0.41 -11.31 17.46
CA ASP A 158 -0.29 -12.76 17.37
C ASP A 158 0.52 -13.14 16.12
N ILE A 159 1.82 -13.36 16.31
CA ILE A 159 2.75 -13.67 15.21
C ILE A 159 2.51 -15.06 14.63
N ASP A 160 2.02 -15.99 15.43
CA ASP A 160 1.76 -17.37 15.01
C ASP A 160 0.48 -17.43 14.16
N ASP A 161 -0.57 -16.67 14.52
CA ASP A 161 -1.75 -16.43 13.67
C ASP A 161 -1.36 -15.83 12.31
N LEU A 162 -0.53 -14.78 12.33
CA LEU A 162 -0.06 -14.13 11.10
C LEU A 162 0.73 -15.09 10.21
N ALA A 163 1.70 -15.81 10.79
CA ALA A 163 2.52 -16.75 10.05
C ALA A 163 1.69 -17.89 9.45
N ALA A 164 0.81 -18.51 10.24
CA ALA A 164 -0.05 -19.60 9.79
C ALA A 164 -1.00 -19.14 8.67
N GLY A 165 -1.62 -17.97 8.80
CA GLY A 165 -2.49 -17.43 7.76
C GLY A 165 -1.75 -17.07 6.47
N LEU A 166 -0.55 -16.50 6.55
CA LEU A 166 0.30 -16.28 5.39
C LEU A 166 0.71 -17.60 4.73
N VAL A 167 1.12 -18.62 5.50
CA VAL A 167 1.43 -19.96 4.96
C VAL A 167 0.23 -20.53 4.21
N GLY A 168 -0.97 -20.42 4.78
CA GLY A 168 -2.21 -20.85 4.14
C GLY A 168 -2.48 -20.14 2.81
N LEU A 169 -2.33 -18.82 2.77
CA LEU A 169 -2.45 -18.03 1.53
C LEU A 169 -1.41 -18.45 0.49
N LEU A 170 -0.13 -18.53 0.86
CA LEU A 170 0.98 -18.83 -0.05
C LEU A 170 0.90 -20.25 -0.64
N SER A 171 0.25 -21.16 0.07
CA SER A 171 0.07 -22.57 -0.32
C SER A 171 -1.23 -22.82 -1.09
N SER A 172 -2.19 -21.89 -1.06
CA SER A 172 -3.50 -22.09 -1.68
C SER A 172 -3.44 -22.06 -3.20
N THR A 173 -3.97 -23.10 -3.84
CA THR A 173 -4.13 -23.18 -5.30
C THR A 173 -5.03 -22.08 -5.86
N ASP A 174 -6.01 -21.60 -5.08
CA ASP A 174 -6.91 -20.52 -5.49
C ASP A 174 -6.23 -19.15 -5.43
N PHE A 175 -5.22 -19.01 -4.56
CA PHE A 175 -4.38 -17.81 -4.51
C PHE A 175 -3.31 -17.84 -5.60
N VAL A 176 -2.78 -19.03 -5.88
CA VAL A 176 -1.70 -19.29 -6.85
C VAL A 176 -2.21 -19.40 -8.30
N GLY A 177 -3.45 -19.84 -8.49
CA GLY A 177 -4.10 -20.14 -9.77
C GLY A 177 -3.63 -21.46 -10.40
N GLU A 178 -4.56 -22.21 -11.00
CA GLU A 178 -4.21 -23.26 -11.96
C GLU A 178 -3.65 -22.62 -13.24
N GLY A 179 -2.48 -23.07 -13.71
CA GLY A 179 -1.84 -22.51 -14.91
C GLY A 179 -1.21 -21.13 -14.74
N GLY A 180 -1.02 -20.64 -13.51
CA GLY A 180 -0.30 -19.39 -13.22
C GLY A 180 -1.15 -18.11 -13.27
N VAL A 181 -2.47 -18.22 -13.40
CA VAL A 181 -3.40 -17.07 -13.34
C VAL A 181 -4.06 -17.03 -11.96
N GLY A 182 -3.22 -16.87 -10.93
CA GLY A 182 -3.66 -16.71 -9.54
C GLY A 182 -4.02 -15.28 -9.19
N ARG A 183 -4.50 -15.11 -7.96
CA ARG A 183 -4.67 -13.81 -7.32
C ARG A 183 -3.31 -13.08 -7.30
N ARG A 184 -3.34 -11.76 -7.43
CA ARG A 184 -2.11 -10.99 -7.67
C ARG A 184 -1.57 -10.31 -6.44
N TYR A 185 -2.42 -9.92 -5.48
CA TYR A 185 -1.98 -9.37 -4.20
C TYR A 185 -3.06 -9.44 -3.11
N ALA A 186 -2.64 -9.28 -1.86
CA ALA A 186 -3.50 -9.22 -0.69
C ALA A 186 -3.12 -8.04 0.21
N ASN A 187 -4.12 -7.27 0.63
CA ASN A 187 -3.96 -6.28 1.70
C ASN A 187 -4.13 -6.98 3.04
N VAL A 188 -3.10 -6.89 3.89
CA VAL A 188 -3.05 -7.53 5.21
C VAL A 188 -2.87 -6.51 6.34
N SER A 189 -3.01 -5.22 6.04
CA SER A 189 -2.98 -4.11 7.01
C SER A 189 -4.37 -3.63 7.39
N ALA A 190 -4.57 -3.30 8.67
CA ALA A 190 -5.66 -2.52 9.22
C ALA A 190 -5.21 -1.07 9.35
N SER A 191 -5.52 -0.29 8.32
CA SER A 191 -5.31 1.16 8.34
C SER A 191 -6.64 1.90 8.27
N PHE A 192 -7.46 1.57 7.28
CA PHE A 192 -8.86 1.98 7.19
C PHE A 192 -9.74 0.77 6.98
N GLU A 193 -10.92 0.79 7.59
CA GLU A 193 -11.96 -0.18 7.30
C GLU A 193 -12.55 0.04 5.91
N SER A 194 -12.99 -1.02 5.26
CA SER A 194 -13.57 -0.98 3.90
C SER A 194 -14.77 -0.05 3.77
N HIS A 195 -15.54 0.14 4.85
CA HIS A 195 -16.65 1.08 4.87
C HIS A 195 -16.17 2.55 4.86
N GLN A 196 -15.02 2.84 5.48
CA GLN A 196 -14.42 4.19 5.52
C GLN A 196 -13.83 4.56 4.16
N LEU A 197 -13.32 3.57 3.41
CA LEU A 197 -12.85 3.73 2.03
C LEU A 197 -14.01 3.79 1.03
N GLY A 198 -15.21 3.40 1.44
CA GLY A 198 -16.37 3.30 0.55
C GLY A 198 -16.19 2.23 -0.53
N VAL A 199 -15.57 1.09 -0.18
CA VAL A 199 -15.27 0.00 -1.13
C VAL A 199 -16.08 -1.29 -0.87
N ASN A 200 -16.93 -1.33 0.16
CA ASN A 200 -17.71 -2.53 0.50
C ASN A 200 -18.51 -3.10 -0.68
N HIS A 201 -19.06 -2.24 -1.55
CA HIS A 201 -19.82 -2.68 -2.73
C HIS A 201 -18.95 -3.34 -3.80
N LEU A 202 -17.62 -3.25 -3.68
CA LEU A 202 -16.64 -3.89 -4.55
C LEU A 202 -16.13 -5.21 -3.97
N LEU A 203 -16.54 -5.61 -2.77
CA LEU A 203 -16.01 -6.78 -2.07
C LEU A 203 -17.00 -7.94 -2.11
N SER A 204 -16.49 -9.12 -2.43
CA SER A 204 -17.23 -10.39 -2.42
C SER A 204 -16.48 -11.42 -1.58
N SER A 205 -17.22 -12.33 -0.94
CA SER A 205 -16.62 -13.42 -0.16
C SER A 205 -15.87 -14.37 -1.08
N THR A 206 -14.77 -14.94 -0.56
CA THR A 206 -14.01 -16.00 -1.24
C THR A 206 -14.14 -17.32 -0.49
N PRO A 207 -13.85 -18.47 -1.13
CA PRO A 207 -13.70 -19.74 -0.41
C PRO A 207 -12.37 -19.86 0.34
N LEU A 208 -11.47 -18.88 0.23
CA LEU A 208 -10.20 -18.90 0.94
C LEU A 208 -10.45 -18.72 2.44
N GLU A 209 -9.83 -19.59 3.23
CA GLU A 209 -9.85 -19.51 4.68
C GLU A 209 -8.51 -18.99 5.19
N TRP A 210 -8.56 -18.19 6.26
CA TRP A 210 -7.37 -17.79 6.99
C TRP A 210 -6.94 -18.96 7.88
N ALA A 211 -5.77 -19.53 7.61
CA ALA A 211 -5.27 -20.70 8.34
C ALA A 211 -4.73 -20.40 9.75
N GLY A 212 -4.86 -19.16 10.22
CA GLY A 212 -4.46 -18.75 11.57
C GLY A 212 -5.50 -19.10 12.65
N SER A 213 -5.19 -18.75 13.89
CA SER A 213 -6.03 -19.02 15.07
C SER A 213 -7.20 -18.03 15.22
N VAL A 214 -7.11 -16.85 14.59
CA VAL A 214 -8.12 -15.79 14.65
C VAL A 214 -9.05 -15.91 13.45
N ASP A 215 -10.36 -15.87 13.69
CA ASP A 215 -11.36 -15.87 12.62
C ASP A 215 -11.25 -14.60 11.76
N ARG A 216 -10.91 -14.79 10.48
CA ARG A 216 -10.74 -13.71 9.50
C ARG A 216 -11.37 -14.11 8.19
N SER A 217 -12.17 -13.21 7.65
CA SER A 217 -12.71 -13.30 6.29
C SER A 217 -11.69 -12.84 5.26
N ILE A 218 -11.59 -13.58 4.16
CA ILE A 218 -10.83 -13.18 2.98
C ILE A 218 -11.82 -12.80 1.89
N GLN A 219 -11.79 -11.54 1.48
CA GLN A 219 -12.69 -10.99 0.47
C GLN A 219 -11.91 -10.64 -0.80
N ALA A 220 -12.50 -10.91 -1.96
CA ALA A 220 -11.97 -10.51 -3.26
C ALA A 220 -12.61 -9.18 -3.69
N SER A 221 -11.83 -8.30 -4.31
CA SER A 221 -12.37 -7.07 -4.86
C SER A 221 -12.60 -7.16 -6.36
N SER A 222 -13.75 -6.68 -6.84
CA SER A 222 -14.10 -6.64 -8.27
C SER A 222 -13.16 -5.78 -9.11
N ARG A 223 -12.32 -4.96 -8.46
CA ARG A 223 -11.30 -4.13 -9.09
C ARG A 223 -10.15 -3.87 -8.11
N PRO A 224 -8.93 -3.57 -8.60
CA PRO A 224 -7.81 -3.32 -7.70
C PRO A 224 -8.06 -2.14 -6.76
N ILE A 225 -7.91 -2.40 -5.48
CA ILE A 225 -7.95 -1.40 -4.42
C ILE A 225 -6.85 -1.66 -3.39
N THR A 226 -6.35 -0.59 -2.76
CA THR A 226 -5.53 -0.69 -1.55
C THR A 226 -6.12 0.23 -0.48
N ASN A 227 -5.96 -0.13 0.80
CA ASN A 227 -6.33 0.78 1.88
C ASN A 227 -5.20 1.77 2.18
N THR A 228 -3.98 1.27 2.23
CA THR A 228 -2.68 1.91 2.45
C THR A 228 -1.59 1.00 1.91
N VAL A 229 -0.33 1.42 1.99
CA VAL A 229 0.83 0.59 1.64
C VAL A 229 1.52 -0.02 2.87
N CYS A 230 0.92 0.09 4.05
CA CYS A 230 1.53 -0.31 5.33
C CYS A 230 1.80 -1.82 5.41
N ALA A 231 0.94 -2.67 4.83
CA ALA A 231 1.23 -4.09 4.69
C ALA A 231 0.48 -4.69 3.49
N ILE A 232 1.21 -4.94 2.40
CA ILE A 232 0.67 -5.60 1.19
C ILE A 232 1.58 -6.75 0.78
N LEU A 233 0.96 -7.91 0.55
CA LEU A 233 1.58 -9.10 -0.03
C LEU A 233 1.35 -9.10 -1.54
N TYR A 234 2.42 -8.97 -2.33
CA TYR A 234 2.39 -8.95 -3.78
C TYR A 234 2.90 -10.26 -4.36
N ASN A 235 2.27 -10.74 -5.42
CA ASN A 235 2.94 -11.66 -6.33
C ASN A 235 4.07 -10.92 -7.06
N THR A 236 5.23 -11.56 -7.20
CA THR A 236 6.42 -10.91 -7.77
C THR A 236 6.23 -10.46 -9.22
N GLU A 237 5.44 -11.17 -10.02
CA GLU A 237 5.13 -10.76 -11.40
C GLU A 237 4.31 -9.46 -11.44
N LEU A 238 3.31 -9.34 -10.56
CA LEU A 238 2.56 -8.09 -10.42
C LEU A 238 3.50 -6.97 -9.98
N LEU A 239 4.41 -7.24 -9.04
CA LEU A 239 5.32 -6.22 -8.56
C LEU A 239 6.25 -5.70 -9.66
N ALA A 240 6.70 -6.57 -10.57
CA ALA A 240 7.45 -6.17 -11.76
C ALA A 240 6.61 -5.28 -12.70
N LEU A 241 5.32 -5.57 -12.89
CA LEU A 241 4.41 -4.71 -13.66
C LEU A 241 4.22 -3.34 -12.99
N ILE A 242 4.08 -3.31 -11.67
CA ILE A 242 3.97 -2.06 -10.88
C ILE A 242 5.25 -1.24 -11.05
N LEU A 243 6.43 -1.85 -10.93
CA LEU A 243 7.71 -1.15 -11.16
C LEU A 243 7.80 -0.54 -12.56
N GLY A 244 7.34 -1.26 -13.58
CA GLY A 244 7.23 -0.73 -14.94
C GLY A 244 6.35 0.51 -15.01
N LYS A 245 5.16 0.48 -14.36
CA LYS A 245 4.28 1.66 -14.26
C LYS A 245 4.91 2.82 -13.51
N PHE A 246 5.63 2.56 -12.43
CA PHE A 246 6.32 3.61 -11.68
C PHE A 246 7.44 4.27 -12.49
N ALA A 247 8.16 3.50 -13.32
CA ALA A 247 9.17 4.06 -14.21
C ALA A 247 8.57 5.00 -15.28
N ASP A 248 7.35 4.71 -15.75
CA ASP A 248 6.62 5.55 -16.70
C ASP A 248 5.96 6.78 -16.05
N MET A 249 5.77 6.77 -14.73
CA MET A 249 5.15 7.86 -14.00
C MET A 249 6.15 8.98 -13.70
N ALA A 250 5.69 10.22 -13.84
CA ALA A 250 6.49 11.36 -13.40
C ALA A 250 6.70 11.32 -11.88
N PHE A 251 7.95 11.46 -11.44
CA PHE A 251 8.26 11.55 -10.02
C PHE A 251 7.63 12.79 -9.36
N SER A 252 7.59 13.92 -10.08
CA SER A 252 6.95 15.18 -9.66
C SER A 252 5.73 15.51 -10.53
N PRO A 253 4.61 16.01 -9.97
CA PRO A 253 4.39 16.34 -8.56
C PRO A 253 4.40 15.12 -7.64
N VAL A 254 4.99 15.26 -6.45
CA VAL A 254 5.09 14.15 -5.48
C VAL A 254 3.76 14.05 -4.75
N ILE A 255 3.13 12.91 -4.81
CA ILE A 255 1.90 12.60 -4.07
C ILE A 255 2.17 11.41 -3.16
N PRO A 256 1.32 11.15 -2.16
CA PRO A 256 1.42 9.96 -1.32
C PRO A 256 1.58 8.67 -2.13
N ILE A 257 2.40 7.74 -1.64
CA ILE A 257 2.76 6.51 -2.36
C ILE A 257 1.56 5.61 -2.61
N ASP A 258 0.61 5.56 -1.67
CA ASP A 258 -0.69 4.91 -1.82
C ASP A 258 -1.49 5.47 -3.00
N PHE A 259 -1.40 6.78 -3.27
CA PHE A 259 -2.06 7.38 -4.42
C PHE A 259 -1.36 6.97 -5.73
N LYS A 260 -0.02 7.01 -5.78
CA LYS A 260 0.72 6.55 -6.97
C LYS A 260 0.51 5.07 -7.24
N LEU A 261 0.52 4.23 -6.19
CA LEU A 261 0.26 2.80 -6.32
C LEU A 261 -1.15 2.55 -6.86
N ASN A 262 -2.16 3.20 -6.29
CA ASN A 262 -3.52 3.08 -6.81
C ASN A 262 -3.63 3.58 -8.26
N ALA A 263 -2.92 4.64 -8.64
CA ALA A 263 -2.85 5.06 -10.05
C ALA A 263 -2.27 3.97 -10.96
N ALA A 264 -1.22 3.27 -10.50
CA ALA A 264 -0.57 2.20 -11.25
C ALA A 264 -1.51 1.00 -11.40
N LEU A 265 -2.16 0.59 -10.30
CA LEU A 265 -3.13 -0.50 -10.28
C LEU A 265 -4.33 -0.21 -11.18
N ILE A 266 -4.88 1.01 -11.16
CA ILE A 266 -5.95 1.44 -12.08
C ILE A 266 -5.49 1.34 -13.53
N ALA A 267 -4.26 1.74 -13.84
CA ALA A 267 -3.72 1.66 -15.20
C ALA A 267 -3.58 0.21 -15.66
N LEU A 268 -3.07 -0.69 -14.80
CA LEU A 268 -2.95 -2.12 -15.08
C LEU A 268 -4.32 -2.77 -15.30
N PHE A 269 -5.31 -2.45 -14.46
CA PHE A 269 -6.69 -2.91 -14.60
C PHE A 269 -7.32 -2.49 -15.92
N ARG A 270 -7.20 -1.20 -16.27
CA ARG A 270 -7.72 -0.67 -17.55
C ARG A 270 -7.04 -1.27 -18.77
N GLN A 271 -5.84 -1.80 -18.62
CA GLN A 271 -5.08 -2.50 -19.67
C GLN A 271 -5.37 -4.01 -19.70
N GLY A 272 -6.24 -4.52 -18.83
CA GLY A 272 -6.55 -5.95 -18.72
C GLY A 272 -5.43 -6.79 -18.12
N GLN A 273 -4.42 -6.15 -17.49
CA GLN A 273 -3.33 -6.85 -16.80
C GLN A 273 -3.68 -7.19 -15.34
N LEU A 274 -4.76 -6.60 -14.82
CA LEU A 274 -5.44 -6.98 -13.58
C LEU A 274 -6.92 -7.16 -13.87
N GLY A 275 -7.56 -8.08 -13.18
CA GLY A 275 -8.98 -8.42 -13.33
C GLY A 275 -9.74 -8.52 -12.00
N ASP A 276 -10.98 -8.99 -12.12
CA ASP A 276 -11.88 -9.23 -10.99
C ASP A 276 -11.26 -10.23 -10.00
N GLY A 277 -11.19 -9.78 -8.75
CA GLY A 277 -10.76 -10.53 -7.60
C GLY A 277 -9.25 -10.72 -7.50
N ASP A 278 -8.43 -10.18 -8.40
CA ASP A 278 -6.96 -10.21 -8.28
C ASP A 278 -6.44 -9.57 -6.98
N CYS A 279 -7.25 -8.71 -6.38
CA CYS A 279 -7.02 -8.06 -5.09
C CYS A 279 -7.80 -8.77 -3.98
N LEU A 280 -7.08 -9.22 -2.93
CA LEU A 280 -7.70 -9.70 -1.70
C LEU A 280 -7.64 -8.66 -0.56
N GLN A 281 -8.60 -8.76 0.35
CA GLN A 281 -8.69 -8.04 1.61
C GLN A 281 -8.86 -9.05 2.74
N VAL A 282 -7.97 -9.04 3.73
CA VAL A 282 -8.11 -9.85 4.94
C VAL A 282 -8.75 -9.01 6.04
N GLN A 283 -9.87 -9.47 6.60
CA GLN A 283 -10.65 -8.74 7.61
C GLN A 283 -11.13 -9.64 8.77
N PRO A 284 -10.86 -9.27 10.05
CA PRO A 284 -9.99 -8.18 10.46
C PRO A 284 -8.56 -8.39 9.95
N ALA A 285 -7.81 -7.33 9.70
CA ALA A 285 -6.45 -7.47 9.19
C ALA A 285 -5.49 -7.93 10.33
N PRO A 286 -4.50 -8.79 10.02
CA PRO A 286 -3.57 -9.30 11.03
C PRO A 286 -2.46 -8.32 11.41
N ILE A 287 -2.17 -7.33 10.57
CA ILE A 287 -1.19 -6.27 10.85
C ILE A 287 -1.93 -4.96 11.07
N VAL A 288 -1.62 -4.24 12.14
CA VAL A 288 -2.26 -2.97 12.53
C VAL A 288 -1.27 -1.83 12.34
N GLN A 289 -1.73 -0.75 11.71
CA GLN A 289 -0.93 0.46 11.58
C GLN A 289 -0.96 1.26 12.89
N MET A 290 0.10 1.14 13.70
CA MET A 290 0.21 1.72 15.04
C MET A 290 0.23 3.25 15.04
N SER A 291 0.48 3.89 13.89
CA SER A 291 0.39 5.35 13.79
C SER A 291 -1.04 5.87 13.71
N MET A 292 -2.00 5.00 13.40
CA MET A 292 -3.42 5.31 13.23
C MET A 292 -4.30 4.69 14.32
N HIS A 293 -3.87 3.57 14.88
CA HIS A 293 -4.63 2.79 15.87
C HIS A 293 -3.79 2.55 17.12
N GLU A 294 -4.42 2.58 18.29
CA GLU A 294 -3.79 2.06 19.52
C GLU A 294 -3.77 0.52 19.43
N MET A 295 -2.63 -0.11 19.69
CA MET A 295 -2.61 -1.56 19.89
C MET A 295 -3.26 -1.84 21.24
N GLY A 296 -4.39 -2.55 21.22
CA GLY A 296 -5.10 -3.02 22.41
C GLY A 296 -4.34 -4.11 23.16
#